data_AF-A0A350USU1-F1
#
_entry.id   AF-A0A350USU1-F1
#
_cell.length_a   1.000
_cell.length_b   1.000
_cell.length_c   1.000
_cell.angle_alpha   90.00
_cell.angle_beta   90.00
_cell.angle_gamma   90.00
#
_symmetry.space_group_name_H-M   'P 1'
#
loop_
_entity.id
_entity.type
_entity.pdbx_description
1 polymer ?
#
loop_
_entity_poly.entity_id
_entity_poly.type
_entity_poly.pdbx_seq_one_letter_code
_entity_poly.pdbx_strand_id
1 'polypeptide(L)'
;MVKFCLECKNAFWEGQYCPKCEGEVLLLDMTKEENKKYLPELNVDMRPKYFARSSMLLTCFGFIMALPLGAFVFLSGLSGSGNVALWALIGIATVVGISWGAWVASKKLFDKQMESVQETKVPQLD
;
A
#
# COMPACT_ATOMS: atom_id res chain seq x y z
N MET A 1 1.33 1.33 -17.29
CA MET A 1 -0.14 1.38 -17.08
C MET A 1 -0.62 -0.04 -16.88
N VAL A 2 -1.58 -0.30 -15.99
CA VAL A 2 -1.99 -1.69 -15.72
C VAL A 2 -2.83 -2.20 -16.88
N LYS A 3 -2.34 -3.27 -17.50
CA LYS A 3 -3.05 -3.97 -18.57
C LYS A 3 -3.39 -5.38 -18.10
N PHE A 4 -4.41 -5.96 -18.70
CA PHE A 4 -4.89 -7.27 -18.30
C PHE A 4 -5.11 -8.17 -19.51
N CYS A 5 -4.94 -9.47 -19.30
CA CYS A 5 -5.23 -10.49 -20.30
C CYS A 5 -6.50 -11.24 -19.88
N LEU A 6 -7.41 -11.44 -20.84
CA LEU A 6 -8.68 -12.14 -20.62
C LEU A 6 -8.49 -13.66 -20.42
N GLU A 7 -7.47 -14.23 -21.06
CA GLU A 7 -7.23 -15.68 -21.03
C GLU A 7 -6.57 -16.13 -19.72
N CYS A 8 -5.46 -15.51 -19.34
CA CYS A 8 -4.75 -15.87 -18.10
C CYS A 8 -5.29 -15.15 -16.86
N LYS A 9 -6.33 -14.30 -17.02
CA LYS A 9 -7.02 -13.53 -15.97
C LYS A 9 -6.08 -12.77 -15.02
N ASN A 10 -4.89 -12.41 -15.51
CA ASN A 10 -3.82 -11.77 -14.75
C ASN A 10 -3.61 -10.33 -15.22
N ALA A 11 -3.12 -9.49 -14.30
CA ALA A 11 -2.81 -8.09 -14.53
C ALA A 11 -1.28 -7.87 -14.59
N PHE A 12 -0.83 -7.17 -15.62
CA PHE A 12 0.57 -6.89 -15.91
C PHE A 12 0.82 -5.38 -15.93
N TRP A 13 2.04 -4.99 -15.58
CA TRP A 13 2.40 -3.59 -15.38
C TRP A 13 2.96 -2.91 -16.64
N GLU A 14 3.34 -3.71 -17.65
CA GLU A 14 3.95 -3.31 -18.92
C GLU A 14 3.89 -4.43 -19.97
N GLY A 15 4.03 -4.09 -21.26
CA GLY A 15 3.95 -5.02 -22.40
C GLY A 15 2.73 -4.79 -23.31
N GLN A 16 2.83 -5.10 -24.61
CA GLN A 16 1.67 -5.19 -25.51
C GLN A 16 1.04 -6.58 -25.50
N TYR A 17 1.83 -7.61 -25.21
CA TYR A 17 1.44 -9.01 -25.28
C TYR A 17 1.61 -9.71 -23.94
N CYS A 18 0.73 -10.67 -23.65
CA CYS A 18 0.80 -11.48 -22.45
C CYS A 18 2.05 -12.38 -22.47
N PRO A 19 2.94 -12.33 -21.45
CA PRO A 19 4.13 -13.16 -21.40
C PRO A 19 3.84 -14.62 -21.02
N LYS A 20 2.61 -14.94 -20.59
CA LYS A 20 2.19 -16.28 -20.18
C LYS A 20 1.36 -17.03 -21.22
N CYS A 21 0.72 -16.34 -22.17
CA CYS A 21 -0.11 -16.99 -23.18
C CYS A 21 0.73 -17.28 -24.43
N GLU A 22 0.64 -18.51 -24.94
CA GLU A 22 1.20 -18.85 -26.25
C GLU A 22 0.36 -18.20 -27.35
N GLY A 23 0.98 -17.31 -28.13
CA GLY A 23 0.32 -16.56 -29.21
C GLY A 23 -0.06 -15.14 -28.81
N GLU A 24 0.93 -14.24 -28.75
CA GLU A 24 0.81 -12.76 -28.75
C GLU A 24 -0.57 -12.17 -28.38
N VAL A 25 -1.10 -12.52 -27.20
CA VAL A 25 -2.43 -12.05 -26.79
C VAL A 25 -2.32 -10.60 -26.33
N LEU A 26 -3.04 -9.71 -27.01
CA LEU A 26 -3.03 -8.28 -26.71
C LEU A 26 -3.53 -7.99 -25.30
N LEU A 27 -2.70 -7.31 -24.52
CA LEU A 27 -3.02 -6.84 -23.19
C LEU A 27 -3.98 -5.64 -23.29
N LEU A 28 -5.18 -5.78 -22.73
CA LEU A 28 -6.19 -4.73 -22.71
C LEU A 28 -5.85 -3.69 -21.64
N ASP A 29 -5.88 -2.42 -22.01
CA ASP A 29 -5.58 -1.33 -21.09
C ASP A 29 -6.80 -1.01 -20.21
N MET A 30 -6.60 -0.94 -18.88
CA MET A 30 -7.68 -0.62 -17.94
C MET A 30 -8.10 0.85 -17.98
N THR A 31 -7.28 1.71 -18.57
CA THR A 31 -7.61 3.14 -18.68
C THR A 31 -8.67 3.43 -19.75
N LYS A 32 -8.92 2.50 -20.68
CA LYS A 32 -9.97 2.64 -21.69
C LYS A 32 -11.34 2.25 -21.12
N GLU A 33 -12.33 3.11 -21.31
CA GLU A 33 -13.69 2.88 -20.78
C GLU A 33 -14.37 1.63 -21.35
N GLU A 34 -14.09 1.32 -22.61
CA GLU A 34 -14.58 0.11 -23.31
C GLU A 34 -14.16 -1.19 -22.59
N ASN A 35 -12.98 -1.18 -21.97
CA ASN A 35 -12.40 -2.33 -21.29
C ASN A 35 -12.90 -2.48 -19.85
N LYS A 36 -13.60 -1.48 -19.30
CA LYS A 36 -14.20 -1.56 -17.96
C LYS A 36 -15.25 -2.67 -17.85
N LYS A 37 -15.85 -3.09 -18.96
CA LYS A 37 -16.87 -4.15 -19.03
C LYS A 37 -16.33 -5.53 -18.61
N TYR A 38 -15.05 -5.79 -18.78
CA TYR A 38 -14.42 -7.08 -18.50
C TYR A 38 -13.78 -7.16 -17.10
N LEU A 39 -13.77 -6.04 -16.36
CA LEU A 39 -13.27 -5.97 -14.99
C LEU A 39 -13.95 -6.90 -13.98
N PRO A 40 -15.28 -7.13 -14.01
CA PRO A 40 -15.92 -8.05 -13.07
C PRO A 40 -15.56 -9.53 -13.33
N GLU A 41 -15.06 -9.87 -14.53
CA GLU A 41 -14.65 -11.24 -14.89
C GLU A 41 -13.21 -11.56 -14.48
N LEU A 42 -12.43 -10.54 -14.13
CA LEU A 42 -11.06 -10.71 -13.66
C LEU A 42 -11.02 -10.93 -12.15
N ASN A 43 -10.42 -12.04 -11.74
CA ASN A 43 -10.20 -12.42 -10.34
C ASN A 43 -9.05 -11.62 -9.66
N VAL A 44 -8.71 -10.46 -10.23
CA VAL A 44 -7.69 -9.56 -9.69
C VAL A 44 -8.41 -8.47 -8.93
N ASP A 45 -8.49 -8.63 -7.61
CA ASP A 45 -8.89 -7.51 -6.76
C ASP A 45 -7.83 -6.42 -6.90
N MET A 46 -8.19 -5.37 -7.63
CA MET A 46 -7.34 -4.20 -7.83
C MET A 46 -7.33 -3.31 -6.59
N ARG A 47 -8.39 -3.39 -5.78
CA ARG A 47 -8.55 -2.60 -4.55
C ARG A 47 -7.37 -2.76 -3.58
N PRO A 48 -6.92 -3.98 -3.21
CA PRO A 48 -5.75 -4.18 -2.36
C PRO A 48 -4.45 -3.66 -2.99
N LYS A 49 -4.24 -3.88 -4.30
CA LYS A 49 -3.00 -3.47 -4.99
C LYS A 49 -2.87 -1.95 -5.09
N TYR A 50 -3.94 -1.23 -5.40
CA TYR A 50 -3.91 0.24 -5.43
C TYR A 50 -3.86 0.83 -4.02
N PHE A 51 -4.60 0.26 -3.07
CA PHE A 51 -4.58 0.70 -1.67
C PHE A 51 -3.18 0.55 -1.04
N ALA A 52 -2.47 -0.55 -1.31
CA ALA A 52 -1.10 -0.75 -0.83
C ALA A 52 -0.13 0.30 -1.40
N ARG A 53 -0.32 0.71 -2.66
CA ARG A 53 0.56 1.72 -3.30
C ARG A 53 0.28 3.14 -2.84
N SER A 54 -0.99 3.52 -2.72
CA SER A 54 -1.35 4.85 -2.23
C SER A 54 -1.00 5.02 -0.76
N SER A 55 -1.17 3.98 0.06
CA SER A 55 -0.73 3.99 1.45
C SER A 55 0.78 4.10 1.60
N MET A 56 1.58 3.42 0.77
CA MET A 56 3.05 3.59 0.76
C MET A 56 3.46 5.05 0.52
N LEU A 57 2.87 5.72 -0.48
CA LEU A 57 3.19 7.13 -0.76
C LEU A 57 2.79 8.05 0.40
N LEU A 58 1.60 7.83 0.98
CA LEU A 58 1.11 8.64 2.09
C LEU A 58 1.99 8.48 3.35
N THR A 59 2.43 7.25 3.64
CA THR A 59 3.32 6.98 4.77
C THR A 59 4.70 7.61 4.58
N CYS A 60 5.31 7.50 3.39
CA CYS A 60 6.57 8.18 3.08
C CYS A 60 6.47 9.70 3.25
N PHE A 61 5.38 10.30 2.76
CA PHE A 61 5.15 11.74 2.92
C PHE A 61 5.05 12.12 4.40
N GLY A 62 4.29 11.35 5.19
CA GLY A 62 4.18 11.55 6.63
C GLY A 62 5.52 11.48 7.35
N PHE A 63 6.39 10.52 7.00
CA PHE A 63 7.74 10.40 7.58
C PHE A 63 8.63 11.60 7.26
N ILE A 64 8.65 12.04 6.00
CA ILE A 64 9.47 13.18 5.57
C ILE A 64 9.07 14.46 6.30
N MET A 65 7.77 14.66 6.52
CA MET A 65 7.27 15.86 7.23
C MET A 65 7.44 15.76 8.75
N ALA A 66 7.32 14.56 9.33
CA ALA A 66 7.42 14.36 10.78
C ALA A 66 8.85 14.39 11.30
N LEU A 67 9.84 13.93 10.52
CA LEU A 67 11.25 13.92 10.91
C LEU A 67 11.82 15.30 11.32
N PRO A 68 11.69 16.36 10.49
CA PRO A 68 12.25 17.67 10.85
C PRO A 68 11.55 18.30 12.06
N LEU A 69 10.24 18.15 12.19
CA LEU A 69 9.48 18.64 13.35
C LEU A 69 9.85 17.88 14.63
N GLY A 70 9.96 16.54 14.55
CA GLY A 70 10.37 15.70 15.67
C GLY A 70 11.79 16.04 16.13
N ALA A 71 12.72 16.18 15.18
CA ALA A 71 14.10 16.57 15.47
C ALA A 71 14.18 17.95 16.13
N PHE A 72 13.39 18.93 15.65
CA PHE A 72 13.37 20.27 16.24
C PHE A 72 12.93 20.28 17.70
N VAL A 73 11.83 19.58 18.03
CA VAL A 73 11.33 19.47 19.41
C VAL A 73 12.36 18.77 20.30
N PHE A 74 12.98 17.71 19.81
CA PHE A 74 13.94 16.92 20.57
C PHE A 74 15.24 17.69 20.85
N LEU A 75 15.78 18.37 19.84
CA LEU A 75 16.98 19.20 19.98
C LEU A 75 16.74 20.42 20.87
N SER A 76 15.58 21.06 20.75
CA SER A 76 15.19 22.19 21.61
C SER A 76 15.00 21.75 23.07
N GLY A 77 14.44 20.55 23.27
CA GLY A 77 14.27 19.96 24.60
C GLY A 77 15.59 19.58 25.29
N LEU A 78 16.49 18.96 24.53
CA LEU A 78 17.83 18.62 24.99
C LEU A 78 18.64 19.88 25.34
N SER A 79 18.58 20.93 24.52
CA SER A 79 19.33 22.17 24.76
C SER A 79 18.81 22.93 25.99
N GLY A 80 17.50 22.90 26.26
CA GLY A 80 16.89 23.64 27.36
C GLY A 80 16.98 22.97 28.73
N SER A 81 17.05 21.64 28.80
CA SER A 81 16.97 20.90 30.07
C SER A 81 18.27 20.18 30.48
N GLY A 82 19.19 19.94 29.55
CA GLY A 82 20.45 19.21 29.78
C GLY A 82 20.30 17.73 30.17
N ASN A 83 19.07 17.24 30.39
CA ASN A 83 18.81 15.89 30.88
C ASN A 83 18.59 14.91 29.71
N VAL A 84 19.70 14.40 29.17
CA VAL A 84 19.72 13.51 27.99
C VAL A 84 18.93 12.22 28.21
N ALA A 85 18.96 11.65 29.43
CA ALA A 85 18.29 10.40 29.75
C ALA A 85 16.75 10.52 29.68
N LEU A 86 16.21 11.64 30.15
CA LEU A 86 14.77 11.92 30.12
C LEU A 86 14.27 12.07 28.69
N TRP A 87 15.00 12.84 27.86
CA TRP A 87 14.63 13.00 26.45
C TRP A 87 14.77 11.70 25.66
N ALA A 88 15.83 10.91 25.91
CA ALA A 88 15.97 9.58 25.31
C ALA A 88 14.78 8.67 25.61
N LEU A 89 14.30 8.64 26.86
CA LEU A 89 13.11 7.89 27.26
C LEU A 89 11.85 8.39 26.55
N ILE A 90 11.66 9.71 26.46
CA ILE A 90 10.51 10.31 25.75
C ILE A 90 10.56 9.93 24.26
N GLY A 91 11.73 9.97 23.64
CA GLY A 91 11.93 9.61 22.23
C GLY A 91 11.59 8.14 21.96
N ILE A 92 12.09 7.23 22.79
CA ILE A 92 11.77 5.80 22.67
C ILE A 92 10.28 5.55 22.89
N ALA A 93 9.70 6.14 23.94
CA ALA A 93 8.28 5.99 24.25
C ALA A 93 7.37 6.52 23.13
N THR A 94 7.73 7.64 22.50
CA THR A 94 6.98 8.19 21.37
C THR A 94 7.08 7.30 20.13
N VAL A 95 8.27 6.79 19.78
CA VAL A 95 8.42 5.86 18.64
C VAL A 95 7.61 4.59 18.85
N VAL A 96 7.68 3.98 20.04
CA VAL A 96 6.93 2.76 20.37
C VAL A 96 5.42 3.03 20.38
N GLY A 97 4.98 4.13 21.00
CA GLY A 97 3.56 4.48 21.07
C GLY A 97 2.95 4.77 19.70
N ILE A 98 3.64 5.55 18.87
CA ILE A 98 3.15 5.91 17.53
C ILE A 98 3.17 4.69 16.60
N SER A 99 4.24 3.89 16.60
CA SER A 99 4.31 2.69 15.75
C SER A 99 3.22 1.67 16.12
N TRP A 100 3.00 1.44 17.41
CA TRP A 100 1.93 0.58 17.89
C TRP A 100 0.54 1.12 17.53
N GLY A 101 0.29 2.41 17.77
CA GLY A 101 -0.98 3.05 17.43
C GLY A 101 -1.27 3.02 15.93
N ALA A 102 -0.26 3.30 15.10
CA ALA A 102 -0.36 3.23 13.65
C ALA A 102 -0.63 1.81 13.16
N TRP A 103 0.01 0.80 13.74
CA TRP A 103 -0.25 -0.60 13.43
C TRP A 103 -1.71 -1.00 13.72
N VAL A 104 -2.19 -0.70 14.92
CA VAL A 104 -3.56 -1.04 15.34
C VAL A 104 -4.60 -0.33 14.48
N ALA A 105 -4.42 0.97 14.21
CA ALA A 105 -5.32 1.73 13.35
C ALA A 105 -5.32 1.22 11.91
N SER A 106 -4.13 0.93 11.35
CA SER A 106 -3.97 0.44 9.99
C SER A 106 -4.61 -0.93 9.84
N LYS A 107 -4.40 -1.84 10.80
CA LYS A 107 -5.04 -3.16 10.81
C LYS A 107 -6.57 -3.02 10.81
N LYS A 108 -7.12 -2.18 11.70
CA LYS A 108 -8.57 -1.96 11.80
C LYS A 108 -9.17 -1.38 10.52
N LEU A 109 -8.47 -0.45 9.86
CA LEU A 109 -8.89 0.11 8.58
C LEU A 109 -8.80 -0.93 7.45
N PHE A 110 -7.71 -1.69 7.42
CA PHE A 110 -7.51 -2.75 6.44
C PHE A 110 -8.58 -3.83 6.54
N ASP A 111 -8.83 -4.36 7.74
CA ASP A 111 -9.84 -5.40 7.98
C ASP A 111 -11.23 -4.93 7.51
N LYS A 112 -11.61 -3.67 7.80
CA LYS A 112 -12.86 -3.06 7.29
C LYS A 112 -12.91 -2.97 5.76
N GLN A 113 -11.81 -2.62 5.10
CA GLN A 113 -11.78 -2.54 3.63
C GLN A 113 -11.84 -3.93 2.99
N MET A 114 -11.33 -4.95 3.69
CA MET A 114 -11.30 -6.34 3.25
C MET A 114 -12.60 -7.12 3.57
N GLU A 115 -13.47 -6.61 4.45
CA GLU A 115 -14.75 -7.25 4.83
C GLU A 115 -15.70 -7.49 3.63
N SER A 116 -15.58 -6.67 2.57
CA SER A 116 -16.35 -6.83 1.32
C SER A 116 -15.70 -7.75 0.28
N VAL A 117 -14.49 -8.26 0.56
CA VAL A 117 -13.73 -9.13 -0.32
C VAL A 117 -14.00 -10.58 0.11
N GLN A 118 -14.68 -11.35 -0.72
CA GLN A 118 -14.95 -12.77 -0.42
C GLN A 118 -13.62 -13.54 -0.31
N GLU A 119 -13.38 -14.19 0.83
CA GLU A 119 -12.16 -14.97 1.11
C GLU A 119 -12.00 -16.23 0.23
N THR A 120 -13.07 -16.69 -0.42
CA THR A 120 -13.03 -17.82 -1.35
C THR A 120 -12.43 -17.42 -2.70
N LYS A 121 -11.15 -17.05 -2.69
CA LYS A 121 -10.30 -17.23 -3.86
C LYS A 121 -9.83 -18.67 -3.85
N VAL A 122 -10.50 -19.51 -4.64
CA VAL A 122 -9.98 -20.82 -4.99
C VAL A 122 -8.56 -20.59 -5.55
N PRO A 123 -7.51 -21.22 -4.98
CA PRO A 123 -6.18 -21.12 -5.53
C PRO A 123 -6.23 -21.73 -6.94
N GLN A 124 -6.11 -20.90 -7.97
CA GLN A 124 -5.88 -21.43 -9.31
C GLN A 124 -4.39 -21.79 -9.38
N LEU A 125 -4.13 -23.10 -9.51
CA LEU A 125 -2.79 -23.65 -9.74
C LEU A 125 -2.16 -22.96 -10.98
N ASP A 126 -0.92 -22.48 -10.77
CA ASP A 126 0.18 -22.11 -11.69
C ASP A 126 -0.09 -21.37 -13.03
#